data_AF-S4Y7X8-F1
#
_entry.id   AF-S4Y7X8-F1
#
_cell.length_a   1.000
_cell.length_b   1.000
_cell.length_c   1.000
_cell.angle_alpha   90.00
_cell.angle_beta   90.00
_cell.angle_gamma   90.00
#
_symmetry.space_group_name_H-M   'P 1'
#
loop_
_entity.id
_entity.type
_entity.pdbx_description
1 polymer ?
#
loop_
_entity_poly.entity_id
_entity_poly.type
_entity_poly.pdbx_seq_one_letter_code
_entity_poly.pdbx_strand_id
1 'polypeptide(L)'
;MTINIASGDLGILKAGKYVLCFAKKVGSTYNVVWSSATDFLESNTFSWTPQYALFGTNTFRGGVTVKADTNVVPIGLGSQSTLDNNGHLGDPSSSADPTSITLINNYGSIHPGVSSVCTDINGNTSTNPIYVAENPIVKGSDALTPVESVMVWFDQNIQTSTMFSDSRSNPVEIDLTQANTATRLYSDEIWTTPPLRDALGLLPFLTITAALTGAVIAHDLALKISAKLTGVYSNFTIEVQVAADKKVTMIYGQRPNLTAAASKLTRQLIQASSTVDQLAQFALQALAQCQVGYTSFDAVAAP
;
A
#
# COMPACT_ATOMS: atom_id res chain seq x y z
N MET A 1 -0.06 2.99 -2.58
CA MET A 1 -0.56 3.51 -1.29
C MET A 1 -0.45 5.02 -1.31
N THR A 2 -1.42 5.73 -0.73
CA THR A 2 -1.44 7.20 -0.70
C THR A 2 -1.52 7.69 0.74
N ILE A 3 -0.65 8.63 1.10
CA ILE A 3 -0.63 9.30 2.40
C ILE A 3 -0.99 10.76 2.19
N ASN A 4 -2.17 11.12 2.68
CA ASN A 4 -2.65 12.49 2.70
C ASN A 4 -2.36 13.13 4.06
N ILE A 5 -2.04 14.41 4.05
CA ILE A 5 -1.70 15.19 5.24
C ILE A 5 -2.51 16.48 5.18
N ALA A 6 -3.28 16.77 6.22
CA ALA A 6 -4.04 18.01 6.31
C ALA A 6 -3.10 19.22 6.32
N SER A 7 -3.53 20.32 5.69
CA SER A 7 -2.69 21.52 5.53
C SER A 7 -2.21 22.10 6.87
N GLY A 8 -3.04 21.99 7.93
CA GLY A 8 -2.68 22.40 9.29
C GLY A 8 -1.51 21.60 9.85
N ASP A 9 -1.57 20.27 9.78
CA ASP A 9 -0.50 19.38 10.24
C ASP A 9 0.75 19.49 9.38
N LEU A 10 0.61 19.66 8.05
CA LEU A 10 1.74 19.76 7.13
C LEU A 10 2.71 20.88 7.54
N GLY A 11 2.18 22.07 7.86
CA GLY A 11 2.99 23.20 8.32
C GLY A 11 3.77 22.90 9.60
N ILE A 12 3.10 22.26 10.58
CA ILE A 12 3.70 21.89 11.87
C ILE A 12 4.81 20.86 11.68
N LEU A 13 4.54 19.80 10.90
CA LEU A 13 5.49 18.73 10.62
C LEU A 13 6.75 19.26 9.91
N LYS A 14 6.58 20.16 8.94
CA LYS A 14 7.70 20.79 8.21
C LYS A 14 8.53 21.69 9.11
N ALA A 15 7.89 22.54 9.92
CA ALA A 15 8.58 23.40 10.88
C ALA A 15 9.35 22.58 11.92
N GLY A 16 8.77 21.46 12.35
CA GLY A 16 9.39 20.48 13.24
C GLY A 16 10.48 19.63 12.59
N LYS A 17 10.76 19.75 11.28
CA LYS A 17 11.73 18.90 10.56
C LYS A 17 11.43 17.40 10.69
N TYR A 18 10.15 17.06 10.75
CA TYR A 18 9.72 15.67 10.68
C TYR A 18 9.99 15.10 9.28
N VAL A 19 10.14 13.79 9.22
CA VAL A 19 10.21 12.99 8.00
C VAL A 19 9.04 12.01 7.97
N LEU A 20 8.49 11.78 6.79
CA LEU A 20 7.49 10.74 6.57
C LEU A 20 8.21 9.41 6.41
N CYS A 21 7.92 8.45 7.29
CA CYS A 21 8.60 7.16 7.36
C CYS A 21 7.67 6.00 6.98
N PHE A 22 8.27 5.00 6.35
CA PHE A 22 7.63 3.75 5.97
C PHE A 22 8.48 2.57 6.47
N ALA A 23 7.86 1.54 7.03
CA ALA A 23 8.49 0.25 7.33
C ALA A 23 7.59 -0.89 6.86
N LYS A 24 8.18 -1.93 6.28
CA LYS A 24 7.46 -3.13 5.84
C LYS A 24 7.63 -4.25 6.85
N LYS A 25 6.55 -4.99 7.11
CA LYS A 25 6.51 -6.05 8.11
C LYS A 25 7.20 -7.31 7.59
N VAL A 26 7.99 -7.96 8.44
CA VAL A 26 8.49 -9.32 8.23
C VAL A 26 8.14 -10.15 9.46
N GLY A 27 7.37 -11.23 9.25
CA GLY A 27 6.71 -11.96 10.32
C GLY A 27 5.74 -11.06 11.08
N SER A 28 6.06 -10.78 12.34
CA SER A 28 5.28 -9.87 13.20
C SER A 28 5.98 -8.53 13.45
N THR A 29 7.15 -8.29 12.85
CA THR A 29 8.08 -7.24 13.26
C THR A 29 8.24 -6.15 12.19
N TYR A 30 8.40 -4.92 12.67
CA TYR A 30 8.95 -3.78 11.93
C TYR A 30 10.22 -3.33 12.65
N ASN A 31 11.37 -3.34 11.98
CA ASN A 31 12.61 -2.93 12.63
C ASN A 31 13.61 -2.23 11.71
N VAL A 32 13.20 -1.88 10.49
CA VAL A 32 13.99 -1.04 9.58
C VAL A 32 13.10 -0.01 8.90
N VAL A 33 13.57 1.23 8.83
CA VAL A 33 12.94 2.27 8.01
C VAL A 33 13.20 1.93 6.55
N TRP A 34 12.17 1.44 5.87
CA TRP A 34 12.26 1.02 4.47
C TRP A 34 12.43 2.21 3.53
N SER A 35 11.74 3.32 3.83
CA SER A 35 11.88 4.58 3.11
C SER A 35 11.54 5.74 4.04
N SER A 36 12.19 6.88 3.82
CA SER A 36 11.92 8.13 4.52
C SER A 36 11.98 9.31 3.56
N ALA A 37 11.12 10.31 3.76
CA ALA A 37 11.12 11.52 2.93
C ALA A 37 10.97 12.79 3.76
N THR A 38 11.78 13.80 3.45
CA THR A 38 11.73 15.15 4.05
C THR A 38 10.82 16.09 3.27
N ASP A 39 10.61 15.83 1.98
CA ASP A 39 9.97 16.68 0.98
C ASP A 39 8.50 16.31 0.71
N PHE A 40 7.88 15.53 1.60
CA PHE A 40 6.45 15.17 1.51
C PHE A 40 5.51 16.36 1.34
N LEU A 41 4.44 16.17 0.59
CA LEU A 41 3.40 17.14 0.26
C LEU A 41 2.08 16.79 0.96
N GLU A 42 1.00 17.50 0.66
CA GLU A 42 -0.35 17.17 1.17
C GLU A 42 -0.84 15.81 0.66
N SER A 43 -0.35 15.33 -0.49
CA SER A 43 -0.64 13.99 -1.00
C SER A 43 0.63 13.34 -1.52
N ASN A 44 0.90 12.12 -1.02
CA ASN A 44 2.15 11.40 -1.26
C ASN A 44 1.81 9.99 -1.71
N THR A 45 2.37 9.55 -2.84
CA THR A 45 2.14 8.19 -3.35
C THR A 45 3.38 7.35 -3.15
N PHE A 46 3.24 6.24 -2.43
CA PHE A 46 4.29 5.25 -2.22
C PHE A 46 3.83 3.91 -2.78
N SER A 47 4.70 3.21 -3.51
CA SER A 47 4.38 1.90 -4.10
C SER A 47 5.57 0.96 -4.05
N TRP A 48 5.33 -0.32 -4.29
CA TRP A 48 6.36 -1.35 -4.30
C TRP A 48 5.94 -2.54 -5.12
N THR A 49 6.91 -3.39 -5.42
CA THR A 49 6.70 -4.71 -6.00
C THR A 49 7.28 -5.76 -5.05
N PRO A 50 6.71 -6.98 -4.98
CA PRO A 50 7.21 -8.06 -4.13
C PRO A 50 8.48 -8.69 -4.74
N GLN A 51 9.50 -7.87 -4.95
CA GLN A 51 10.85 -8.27 -5.36
C GLN A 51 11.76 -8.10 -4.14
N TYR A 52 12.47 -9.18 -3.80
CA TYR A 52 13.24 -9.25 -2.58
C TYR A 52 14.71 -9.57 -2.87
N ALA A 53 15.55 -9.22 -1.91
CA ALA A 53 16.95 -9.65 -1.88
C ALA A 53 17.35 -10.03 -0.45
N LEU A 54 18.11 -11.11 -0.32
CA LEU A 54 18.64 -11.60 0.94
C LEU A 54 20.05 -11.06 1.16
N PHE A 55 20.35 -10.73 2.41
CA PHE A 55 21.68 -10.36 2.87
C PHE A 55 21.91 -10.81 4.31
N GLY A 56 23.16 -10.74 4.77
CA GLY A 56 23.53 -10.83 6.18
C GLY A 56 24.26 -9.57 6.63
N THR A 57 24.09 -9.21 7.90
CA THR A 57 24.89 -8.17 8.57
C THR A 57 25.44 -8.68 9.90
N ASN A 58 26.60 -8.17 10.30
CA ASN A 58 27.25 -8.54 11.55
C ASN A 58 26.64 -7.86 12.77
N THR A 59 25.83 -6.81 12.58
CA THR A 59 25.32 -6.01 13.68
C THR A 59 23.87 -5.63 13.50
N PHE A 60 23.08 -5.80 14.56
CA PHE A 60 21.80 -5.11 14.73
C PHE A 60 21.94 -4.07 15.85
N ARG A 61 21.62 -2.81 15.55
CA ARG A 61 21.60 -1.74 16.56
C ARG A 61 20.62 -0.63 16.17
N GLY A 62 19.69 -0.32 17.08
CA GLY A 62 18.77 0.80 16.91
C GLY A 62 19.49 2.12 16.64
N GLY A 63 18.93 2.91 15.70
CA GLY A 63 19.48 4.20 15.26
C GLY A 63 20.63 4.10 14.26
N VAL A 64 21.09 2.89 13.90
CA VAL A 64 22.16 2.68 12.90
C VAL A 64 21.56 2.24 11.58
N THR A 65 22.10 2.72 10.47
CA THR A 65 21.70 2.27 9.14
C THR A 65 22.21 0.86 8.85
N VAL A 66 21.35 0.02 8.28
CA VAL A 66 21.71 -1.31 7.81
C VAL A 66 22.84 -1.21 6.78
N LYS A 67 23.86 -2.05 6.97
CA LYS A 67 24.92 -2.29 6.01
C LYS A 67 25.03 -3.81 5.82
N ALA A 68 24.84 -4.28 4.59
CA ALA A 68 25.10 -5.68 4.27
C ALA A 68 26.61 -5.95 4.40
N ASP A 69 26.96 -7.00 5.13
CA ASP A 69 28.34 -7.46 5.29
C ASP A 69 28.62 -8.72 4.42
N THR A 70 27.57 -9.33 3.88
CA THR A 70 27.65 -10.36 2.83
C THR A 70 27.46 -9.73 1.45
N ASN A 71 27.62 -10.53 0.39
CA ASN A 71 26.97 -10.19 -0.88
C ASN A 71 25.44 -10.19 -0.71
N VAL A 72 24.76 -9.50 -1.61
CA VAL A 72 23.29 -9.43 -1.66
C VAL A 72 22.82 -10.32 -2.81
N VAL A 73 21.82 -11.17 -2.56
CA VAL A 73 21.30 -12.12 -3.56
C VAL A 73 19.81 -11.84 -3.82
N PRO A 74 19.39 -11.56 -5.06
CA PRO A 74 17.97 -11.52 -5.42
C PRO A 74 17.30 -12.86 -5.10
N ILE A 75 16.16 -12.83 -4.43
CA ILE A 75 15.47 -14.04 -3.98
C ILE A 75 13.95 -13.83 -3.98
N GLY A 76 13.20 -14.89 -4.21
CA GLY A 76 11.74 -14.88 -4.16
C GLY A 76 11.21 -15.59 -2.91
N LEU A 77 9.92 -15.38 -2.62
CA LEU A 77 9.20 -16.22 -1.66
C LEU A 77 9.24 -17.69 -2.11
N GLY A 78 9.25 -18.63 -1.17
CA GLY A 78 9.40 -20.04 -1.46
C GLY A 78 10.84 -20.48 -1.75
N SER A 79 11.82 -19.58 -1.62
CA SER A 79 13.22 -19.87 -1.91
C SER A 79 14.10 -19.83 -0.67
N GLN A 80 15.24 -20.51 -0.75
CA GLN A 80 16.29 -20.51 0.25
C GLN A 80 17.65 -20.20 -0.40
N SER A 81 18.56 -19.57 0.34
CA SER A 81 19.97 -19.43 -0.06
C SER A 81 20.88 -19.80 1.11
N THR A 82 22.01 -20.42 0.78
CA THR A 82 23.01 -20.85 1.77
C THR A 82 24.12 -19.81 1.87
N LEU A 83 24.35 -19.31 3.09
CA LEU A 83 25.54 -18.57 3.47
C LEU A 83 26.65 -19.57 3.80
N ASP A 84 27.67 -19.64 2.95
CA ASP A 84 28.75 -20.60 3.08
C ASP A 84 29.72 -20.27 4.22
N ASN A 85 30.72 -21.14 4.46
CA ASN A 85 31.71 -20.94 5.52
C ASN A 85 32.60 -19.69 5.33
N ASN A 86 32.54 -19.04 4.16
CA ASN A 86 33.31 -17.83 3.84
C ASN A 86 32.45 -16.55 3.91
N GLY A 87 31.17 -16.66 4.27
CA GLY A 87 30.25 -15.52 4.33
C GLY A 87 29.69 -15.12 2.96
N HIS A 88 29.69 -16.03 1.99
CA HIS A 88 29.12 -15.81 0.67
C HIS A 88 27.74 -16.47 0.56
N LEU A 89 26.72 -15.69 0.20
CA LEU A 89 25.39 -16.19 -0.15
C LEU A 89 25.42 -16.77 -1.56
N GLY A 90 25.09 -18.06 -1.68
CA GLY A 90 24.95 -18.74 -2.97
C GLY A 90 23.63 -18.44 -3.68
N ASP A 91 23.48 -19.01 -4.88
CA ASP A 91 22.27 -18.86 -5.68
C ASP A 91 21.03 -19.42 -4.95
N PRO A 92 19.84 -18.81 -5.14
CA PRO A 92 18.61 -19.33 -4.56
C PRO A 92 18.26 -20.74 -5.07
N SER A 93 17.73 -21.55 -4.17
CA SER A 93 17.12 -22.85 -4.46
C SER A 93 15.73 -22.92 -3.83
N SER A 94 14.91 -23.91 -4.19
CA SER A 94 13.56 -24.04 -3.62
C SER A 94 13.61 -24.37 -2.13
N SER A 95 12.69 -23.78 -1.35
CA SER A 95 12.44 -24.09 0.06
C SER A 95 11.06 -24.75 0.24
N ALA A 96 10.80 -25.31 1.42
CA ALA A 96 9.53 -25.96 1.71
C ALA A 96 8.36 -24.98 1.97
N ASP A 97 8.64 -23.78 2.47
CA ASP A 97 7.62 -22.79 2.80
C ASP A 97 7.46 -21.75 1.68
N PRO A 98 6.35 -21.78 0.92
CA PRO A 98 6.12 -20.91 -0.22
C PRO A 98 5.97 -19.42 0.15
N THR A 99 5.80 -19.10 1.45
CA THR A 99 5.57 -17.73 1.93
C THR A 99 6.82 -17.08 2.51
N SER A 100 7.91 -17.83 2.67
CA SER A 100 9.13 -17.34 3.31
C SER A 100 10.33 -17.27 2.35
N ILE A 101 11.33 -16.51 2.77
CA ILE A 101 12.69 -16.50 2.25
C ILE A 101 13.56 -17.11 3.34
N THR A 102 14.21 -18.23 3.06
CA THR A 102 15.03 -18.93 4.07
C THR A 102 16.52 -18.67 3.88
N LEU A 103 17.21 -18.23 4.93
CA LEU A 103 18.68 -18.23 4.97
C LEU A 103 19.15 -19.51 5.67
N ILE A 104 20.04 -20.26 5.03
CA ILE A 104 20.75 -21.39 5.64
C ILE A 104 22.17 -20.94 5.96
N ASN A 105 22.51 -20.85 7.24
CA ASN A 105 23.78 -20.31 7.72
C ASN A 105 24.77 -21.43 8.08
N ASN A 106 25.89 -21.48 7.34
CA ASN A 106 27.06 -22.29 7.67
C ASN A 106 28.27 -21.46 8.14
N TYR A 107 28.24 -20.13 7.97
CA TYR A 107 29.32 -19.20 8.29
C TYR A 107 29.64 -19.14 9.79
N GLY A 108 28.70 -18.64 10.58
CA GLY A 108 28.93 -18.18 11.95
C GLY A 108 27.89 -17.13 12.34
N SER A 109 28.09 -16.45 13.47
CA SER A 109 27.13 -15.44 13.96
C SER A 109 26.85 -14.35 12.92
N ILE A 110 25.61 -14.27 12.45
CA ILE A 110 25.15 -13.27 11.47
C ILE A 110 23.68 -12.93 11.73
N HIS A 111 23.27 -11.70 11.43
CA HIS A 111 21.86 -11.29 11.41
C HIS A 111 21.33 -11.38 9.98
N PRO A 112 20.44 -12.34 9.66
CA PRO A 112 19.75 -12.38 8.38
C PRO A 112 18.94 -11.12 8.14
N GLY A 113 18.92 -10.63 6.91
CA GLY A 113 18.12 -9.47 6.53
C GLY A 113 17.54 -9.60 5.13
N VAL A 114 16.42 -8.91 4.91
CA VAL A 114 15.73 -8.85 3.62
C VAL A 114 15.56 -7.41 3.20
N SER A 115 15.81 -7.15 1.93
CA SER A 115 15.51 -5.90 1.23
C SER A 115 14.32 -6.10 0.29
N SER A 116 13.62 -5.01 0.00
CA SER A 116 12.51 -5.00 -0.97
C SER A 116 12.55 -3.75 -1.84
N VAL A 117 12.09 -3.89 -3.08
CA VAL A 117 11.97 -2.80 -4.04
C VAL A 117 10.80 -1.89 -3.66
N CYS A 118 11.04 -0.58 -3.56
CA CYS A 118 9.98 0.43 -3.47
C CYS A 118 10.20 1.57 -4.47
N THR A 119 9.11 2.22 -4.84
CA THR A 119 9.09 3.54 -5.45
C THR A 119 8.66 4.55 -4.38
N ASP A 120 9.58 5.46 -4.06
CA ASP A 120 9.37 6.48 -3.04
C ASP A 120 8.34 7.54 -3.47
N ILE A 121 8.05 8.50 -2.58
CA ILE A 121 7.07 9.55 -2.83
C ILE A 121 7.45 10.52 -3.95
N ASN A 122 8.72 10.50 -4.35
CA ASN A 122 9.28 11.31 -5.44
C ASN A 122 9.35 10.53 -6.76
N GLY A 123 8.87 9.28 -6.78
CA GLY A 123 8.89 8.43 -7.97
C GLY A 123 10.21 7.70 -8.19
N ASN A 124 11.18 7.77 -7.27
CA ASN A 124 12.45 7.07 -7.41
C ASN A 124 12.32 5.62 -6.95
N THR A 125 12.80 4.69 -7.77
CA THR A 125 12.80 3.26 -7.43
C THR A 125 14.14 2.85 -6.85
N SER A 126 14.11 2.15 -5.70
CA SER A 126 15.29 1.66 -5.00
C SER A 126 15.00 0.32 -4.30
N THR A 127 16.06 -0.45 -4.01
CA THR A 127 15.96 -1.68 -3.21
C THR A 127 16.57 -1.40 -1.84
N ASN A 128 15.71 -1.28 -0.83
CA ASN A 128 16.13 -0.92 0.53
C ASN A 128 15.83 -2.05 1.51
N PRO A 129 16.65 -2.22 2.56
CA PRO A 129 16.37 -3.12 3.67
C PRO A 129 14.98 -2.86 4.29
N ILE A 130 14.20 -3.93 4.49
CA ILE A 130 12.91 -3.89 5.19
C ILE A 130 12.99 -4.54 6.57
N TYR A 131 14.00 -5.40 6.78
CA TYR A 131 14.14 -6.16 8.01
C TYR A 131 15.58 -6.64 8.22
N VAL A 132 15.97 -6.73 9.49
CA VAL A 132 17.16 -7.44 9.96
C VAL A 132 16.79 -8.21 11.22
N ALA A 133 17.16 -9.49 11.34
CA ALA A 133 16.90 -10.24 12.57
C ALA A 133 17.62 -9.58 13.76
N GLU A 134 16.92 -9.33 14.86
CA GLU A 134 17.52 -8.65 16.02
C GLU A 134 18.56 -9.52 16.72
N ASN A 135 18.30 -10.84 16.76
CA ASN A 135 19.23 -11.82 17.28
C ASN A 135 19.97 -12.49 16.12
N PRO A 136 21.30 -12.67 16.21
CA PRO A 136 22.03 -13.37 15.17
C PRO A 136 21.76 -14.88 15.27
N ILE A 137 21.83 -15.56 14.13
CA ILE A 137 21.92 -17.02 14.06
C ILE A 137 23.38 -17.42 13.88
N VAL A 138 23.84 -18.47 14.56
CA VAL A 138 25.23 -18.94 14.48
C VAL A 138 25.40 -19.99 13.38
N LYS A 139 24.61 -21.05 13.44
CA LYS A 139 24.45 -22.07 12.39
C LYS A 139 23.01 -22.55 12.42
N GLY A 140 22.50 -22.96 11.27
CA GLY A 140 21.12 -23.41 11.12
C GLY A 140 20.39 -22.59 10.07
N SER A 141 19.08 -22.40 10.23
CA SER A 141 18.27 -21.68 9.27
C SER A 141 17.37 -20.65 9.95
N ASP A 142 17.07 -19.57 9.24
CA ASP A 142 16.06 -18.60 9.63
C ASP A 142 15.12 -18.31 8.46
N ALA A 143 13.82 -18.26 8.75
CA ALA A 143 12.76 -18.09 7.76
C ALA A 143 12.16 -16.70 7.90
N LEU A 144 12.39 -15.87 6.88
CA LEU A 144 11.96 -14.49 6.83
C LEU A 144 10.68 -14.41 6.00
N THR A 145 9.58 -13.98 6.60
CA THR A 145 8.25 -13.97 5.94
C THR A 145 7.78 -12.53 5.70
N PRO A 146 8.12 -11.88 4.56
CA PRO A 146 7.56 -10.59 4.23
C PRO A 146 6.03 -10.61 4.23
N VAL A 147 5.42 -9.62 4.88
CA VAL A 147 3.97 -9.44 4.92
C VAL A 147 3.62 -8.15 4.20
N GLU A 148 2.54 -8.15 3.42
CA GLU A 148 2.01 -6.95 2.75
C GLU A 148 1.29 -6.04 3.76
N SER A 149 2.02 -5.60 4.77
CA SER A 149 1.58 -4.62 5.76
C SER A 149 2.69 -3.60 6.00
N VAL A 150 2.32 -2.32 5.98
CA VAL A 150 3.26 -1.19 6.09
C VAL A 150 2.90 -0.33 7.29
N MET A 151 3.89 -0.04 8.12
CA MET A 151 3.79 0.96 9.18
C MET A 151 4.19 2.32 8.62
N VAL A 152 3.38 3.34 8.89
CA VAL A 152 3.62 4.73 8.50
C VAL A 152 3.59 5.63 9.72
N TRP A 153 4.55 6.54 9.83
CA TRP A 153 4.64 7.50 10.94
C TRP A 153 5.47 8.72 10.55
N PHE A 154 5.49 9.72 11.43
CA PHE A 154 6.40 10.86 11.35
C PHE A 154 7.45 10.78 12.45
N ASP A 155 8.71 11.06 12.11
CA ASP A 155 9.83 11.04 13.07
C ASP A 155 10.84 12.14 12.75
N GLN A 156 11.78 12.41 13.66
CA GLN A 156 12.85 13.39 13.45
C GLN A 156 14.20 12.69 13.40
N ASN A 157 15.14 13.23 12.63
CA ASN A 157 16.54 12.77 12.58
C ASN A 157 16.70 11.27 12.22
N ILE A 158 15.79 10.73 11.42
CA ILE A 158 15.85 9.35 10.93
C ILE A 158 15.95 9.35 9.41
N GLN A 159 16.57 8.31 8.87
CA GLN A 159 16.76 8.13 7.43
C GLN A 159 16.44 6.70 7.00
N THR A 160 16.26 6.51 5.70
CA THR A 160 16.13 5.20 5.05
C THR A 160 17.23 4.24 5.53
N SER A 161 16.86 2.97 5.69
CA SER A 161 17.67 1.87 6.22
C SER A 161 18.02 1.96 7.71
N THR A 162 17.49 2.92 8.48
CA THR A 162 17.77 2.98 9.93
C THR A 162 17.07 1.84 10.67
N MET A 163 17.81 1.07 11.46
CA MET A 163 17.29 0.01 12.32
C MET A 163 16.64 0.56 13.59
N PHE A 164 15.67 -0.17 14.14
CA PHE A 164 15.02 0.18 15.41
C PHE A 164 14.37 -1.03 16.08
N SER A 165 14.28 -0.99 17.41
CA SER A 165 13.60 -1.99 18.25
C SER A 165 12.44 -1.39 19.05
N ASP A 166 12.39 -0.07 19.15
CA ASP A 166 11.45 0.64 20.02
C ASP A 166 10.19 1.04 19.27
N SER A 167 9.09 1.19 20.01
CA SER A 167 7.84 1.67 19.45
C SER A 167 7.99 3.06 18.83
N ARG A 168 7.30 3.28 17.72
CA ARG A 168 7.24 4.58 17.05
C ARG A 168 6.11 5.43 17.64
N SER A 169 6.28 6.74 17.60
CA SER A 169 5.26 7.67 18.07
C SER A 169 4.12 7.75 17.05
N ASN A 170 2.89 7.51 17.50
CA ASN A 170 1.67 7.61 16.70
C ASN A 170 1.76 6.95 15.30
N PRO A 171 2.14 5.66 15.18
CA PRO A 171 2.21 4.98 13.91
C PRO A 171 0.82 4.50 13.48
N VAL A 172 0.61 4.36 12.19
CA VAL A 172 -0.52 3.61 11.62
C VAL A 172 -0.02 2.38 10.88
N GLU A 173 -0.60 1.22 11.17
CA GLU A 173 -0.43 0.02 10.37
C GLU A 173 -1.46 0.01 9.23
N ILE A 174 -0.98 -0.24 8.02
CA ILE A 174 -1.78 -0.33 6.80
C ILE A 174 -1.60 -1.73 6.23
N ASP A 175 -2.59 -2.59 6.52
CA ASP A 175 -2.66 -3.96 6.01
C ASP A 175 -3.20 -3.97 4.57
N LEU A 176 -2.40 -4.52 3.67
CA LEU A 176 -2.65 -4.67 2.23
C LEU A 176 -2.59 -6.15 1.80
N THR A 177 -2.69 -7.09 2.76
CA THR A 177 -2.72 -8.53 2.44
C THR A 177 -3.91 -8.95 1.58
N GLN A 178 -5.00 -8.18 1.63
CA GLN A 178 -6.23 -8.40 0.85
C GLN A 178 -6.56 -7.25 -0.12
N ALA A 179 -5.65 -6.29 -0.30
CA ALA A 179 -5.89 -5.09 -1.11
C ALA A 179 -4.60 -4.58 -1.76
N ASN A 180 -4.69 -4.04 -2.98
CA ASN A 180 -3.52 -3.50 -3.70
C ASN A 180 -3.32 -1.99 -3.50
N THR A 181 -4.29 -1.33 -2.85
CA THR A 181 -4.29 0.11 -2.63
C THR A 181 -4.87 0.43 -1.27
N ALA A 182 -4.33 1.46 -0.63
CA ALA A 182 -4.86 2.04 0.59
C ALA A 182 -4.54 3.53 0.62
N THR A 183 -5.42 4.28 1.28
CA THR A 183 -5.22 5.68 1.60
C THR A 183 -5.34 5.91 3.09
N ARG A 184 -4.50 6.79 3.63
CA ARG A 184 -4.59 7.31 5.00
C ARG A 184 -4.52 8.82 4.98
N LEU A 185 -5.21 9.44 5.92
CA LEU A 185 -5.17 10.87 6.18
C LEU A 185 -4.59 11.08 7.58
N TYR A 186 -3.57 11.93 7.68
CA TYR A 186 -3.11 12.49 8.93
C TYR A 186 -3.73 13.87 9.10
N SER A 187 -4.60 14.03 10.10
CA SER A 187 -5.27 15.29 10.42
C SER A 187 -5.44 15.41 11.93
N ASP A 188 -5.16 16.59 12.47
CA ASP A 188 -5.26 16.88 13.90
C ASP A 188 -4.48 15.86 14.74
N GLU A 189 -3.27 15.53 14.28
CA GLU A 189 -2.39 14.51 14.86
C GLU A 189 -2.99 13.08 14.92
N ILE A 190 -4.04 12.77 14.16
CA ILE A 190 -4.70 11.47 14.15
C ILE A 190 -4.66 10.85 12.75
N TRP A 191 -4.32 9.57 12.70
CA TRP A 191 -4.47 8.76 11.50
C TRP A 191 -5.92 8.31 11.34
N THR A 192 -6.50 8.66 10.21
CA THR A 192 -7.80 8.16 9.79
C THR A 192 -7.69 7.43 8.46
N THR A 193 -8.60 6.49 8.26
CA THR A 193 -8.92 6.05 6.90
C THR A 193 -9.95 7.04 6.40
N PRO A 194 -9.59 7.98 5.52
CA PRO A 194 -10.57 8.93 5.03
C PRO A 194 -11.73 8.15 4.41
N PRO A 195 -12.99 8.54 4.67
CA PRO A 195 -14.09 8.06 3.85
C PRO A 195 -13.72 8.38 2.39
N LEU A 196 -14.05 7.49 1.47
CA LEU A 196 -13.61 7.51 0.06
C LEU A 196 -13.78 8.84 -0.69
N ARG A 197 -14.50 9.80 -0.12
CA ARG A 197 -14.56 11.18 -0.57
C ARG A 197 -13.18 11.84 -0.68
N ASP A 198 -12.24 11.53 0.21
CA ASP A 198 -10.98 12.31 0.30
C ASP A 198 -9.72 11.55 -0.18
N ALA A 199 -9.84 10.27 -0.51
CA ALA A 199 -8.68 9.42 -0.83
C ALA A 199 -8.08 9.63 -2.24
N LEU A 200 -8.84 10.28 -3.14
CA LEU A 200 -8.47 10.50 -4.55
C LEU A 200 -8.72 11.96 -5.00
N GLY A 201 -9.11 12.86 -4.08
CA GLY A 201 -9.71 14.15 -4.46
C GLY A 201 -11.00 13.97 -5.27
N LEU A 202 -11.70 12.84 -5.07
CA LEU A 202 -12.97 12.57 -5.72
C LEU A 202 -14.01 13.53 -5.19
N LEU A 203 -14.66 14.28 -6.08
CA LEU A 203 -15.92 14.94 -5.77
C LEU A 203 -17.02 13.94 -6.09
N PRO A 204 -17.50 13.12 -5.12
CA PRO A 204 -18.54 12.14 -5.39
C PRO A 204 -19.83 12.88 -5.71
N PHE A 205 -20.53 12.40 -6.73
CA PHE A 205 -21.83 12.96 -7.11
C PHE A 205 -22.94 11.91 -7.12
N LEU A 206 -22.59 10.61 -7.09
CA LEU A 206 -23.54 9.52 -7.05
C LEU A 206 -22.98 8.37 -6.23
N THR A 207 -23.78 7.89 -5.27
CA THR A 207 -23.51 6.66 -4.51
C THR A 207 -24.59 5.64 -4.80
N ILE A 208 -24.20 4.43 -5.17
CA ILE A 208 -25.10 3.31 -5.35
C ILE A 208 -24.81 2.27 -4.28
N THR A 209 -25.83 1.82 -3.57
CA THR A 209 -25.74 0.74 -2.60
C THR A 209 -26.58 -0.43 -3.08
N ALA A 210 -26.02 -1.64 -3.07
CA ALA A 210 -26.75 -2.84 -3.42
C ALA A 210 -26.46 -3.98 -2.43
N ALA A 211 -27.49 -4.73 -2.07
CA ALA A 211 -27.33 -6.00 -1.35
C ALA A 211 -27.35 -7.15 -2.36
N LEU A 212 -26.27 -7.92 -2.44
CA LEU A 212 -26.04 -8.89 -3.50
C LEU A 212 -26.46 -10.31 -3.12
N THR A 213 -26.82 -11.13 -4.12
CA THR A 213 -27.15 -12.54 -3.90
C THR A 213 -25.90 -13.42 -3.71
N GLY A 214 -24.76 -12.97 -4.24
CA GLY A 214 -23.45 -13.63 -4.19
C GLY A 214 -22.33 -12.69 -3.74
N ALA A 215 -21.17 -13.26 -3.43
CA ALA A 215 -19.97 -12.47 -3.16
C ALA A 215 -19.43 -11.89 -4.48
N VAL A 216 -18.83 -10.70 -4.40
CA VAL A 216 -18.15 -10.06 -5.55
C VAL A 216 -16.79 -9.54 -5.09
N ILE A 217 -15.81 -9.59 -5.99
CA ILE A 217 -14.50 -8.98 -5.74
C ILE A 217 -14.60 -7.50 -6.13
N ALA A 218 -14.33 -6.61 -5.18
CA ALA A 218 -14.42 -5.16 -5.38
C ALA A 218 -13.66 -4.69 -6.64
N HIS A 219 -12.43 -5.21 -6.83
CA HIS A 219 -11.58 -4.88 -7.97
C HIS A 219 -12.19 -5.27 -9.32
N ASP A 220 -12.74 -6.47 -9.45
CA ASP A 220 -13.33 -6.97 -10.70
C ASP A 220 -14.58 -6.14 -11.08
N LEU A 221 -15.44 -5.85 -10.10
CA LEU A 221 -16.60 -4.99 -10.32
C LEU A 221 -16.19 -3.56 -10.71
N ALA A 222 -15.17 -2.99 -10.06
CA ALA A 222 -14.65 -1.67 -10.41
C ALA A 222 -14.11 -1.62 -11.85
N LEU A 223 -13.38 -2.64 -12.29
CA LEU A 223 -12.87 -2.74 -13.67
C LEU A 223 -14.00 -2.80 -14.70
N LYS A 224 -15.02 -3.62 -14.46
CA LYS A 224 -16.18 -3.77 -15.36
C LYS A 224 -16.97 -2.48 -15.49
N ILE A 225 -17.17 -1.75 -14.38
CA ILE A 225 -17.82 -0.44 -14.43
C ILE A 225 -16.93 0.59 -15.13
N SER A 226 -15.64 0.63 -14.82
CA SER A 226 -14.68 1.55 -15.43
C SER A 226 -14.60 1.40 -16.94
N ALA A 227 -14.69 0.17 -17.46
CA ALA A 227 -14.73 -0.10 -18.89
C ALA A 227 -15.96 0.50 -19.60
N LYS A 228 -17.03 0.83 -18.87
CA LYS A 228 -18.22 1.49 -19.40
C LYS A 228 -18.13 3.02 -19.37
N LEU A 229 -17.25 3.59 -18.54
CA LEU A 229 -17.03 5.03 -18.41
C LEU A 229 -16.23 5.59 -19.60
N THR A 230 -16.87 5.62 -20.76
CA THR A 230 -16.29 6.05 -22.05
C THR A 230 -17.06 7.23 -22.62
N GLY A 231 -16.53 7.85 -23.68
CA GLY A 231 -17.17 8.99 -24.34
C GLY A 231 -17.42 10.16 -23.39
N VAL A 232 -18.67 10.61 -23.28
CA VAL A 232 -19.08 11.73 -22.40
C VAL A 232 -18.84 11.45 -20.91
N TYR A 233 -18.74 10.18 -20.51
CA TYR A 233 -18.49 9.76 -19.12
C TYR A 233 -17.01 9.49 -18.82
N SER A 234 -16.10 9.73 -19.77
CA SER A 234 -14.66 9.47 -19.61
C SER A 234 -13.98 10.30 -18.50
N ASN A 235 -14.61 11.38 -18.07
CA ASN A 235 -14.15 12.21 -16.95
C ASN A 235 -14.64 11.71 -15.59
N PHE A 236 -15.46 10.66 -15.55
CA PHE A 236 -15.87 10.03 -14.31
C PHE A 236 -14.89 8.93 -13.93
N THR A 237 -14.90 8.59 -12.65
CA THR A 237 -14.26 7.40 -12.10
C THR A 237 -15.18 6.78 -11.07
N ILE A 238 -14.93 5.51 -10.77
CA ILE A 238 -15.73 4.70 -9.86
C ILE A 238 -14.82 4.08 -8.81
N GLU A 239 -15.33 4.01 -7.59
CA GLU A 239 -14.77 3.19 -6.54
C GLU A 239 -15.81 2.20 -6.01
N VAL A 240 -15.37 0.99 -5.65
CA VAL A 240 -16.25 -0.09 -5.21
C VAL A 240 -15.76 -0.62 -3.87
N GLN A 241 -16.66 -0.65 -2.89
CA GLN A 241 -16.45 -1.28 -1.59
C GLN A 241 -17.37 -2.46 -1.43
N VAL A 242 -16.84 -3.58 -0.94
CA VAL A 242 -17.61 -4.77 -0.61
C VAL A 242 -17.49 -5.01 0.89
N ALA A 243 -18.62 -5.03 1.59
CA ALA A 243 -18.69 -5.39 3.00
C ALA A 243 -18.92 -6.89 3.18
N ALA A 244 -18.63 -7.40 4.39
CA ALA A 244 -18.71 -8.83 4.71
C ALA A 244 -20.11 -9.45 4.55
N ASP A 245 -21.16 -8.62 4.50
CA ASP A 245 -22.58 -8.99 4.40
C ASP A 245 -23.10 -9.01 2.94
N LYS A 246 -22.22 -9.14 1.95
CA LYS A 246 -22.57 -9.06 0.50
C LYS A 246 -23.20 -7.72 0.11
N LYS A 247 -23.00 -6.68 0.93
CA LYS A 247 -23.36 -5.32 0.56
C LYS A 247 -22.23 -4.69 -0.23
N VAL A 248 -22.57 -4.05 -1.33
CA VAL A 248 -21.63 -3.29 -2.15
C VAL A 248 -22.03 -1.83 -2.16
N THR A 249 -21.02 -0.96 -2.08
CA THR A 249 -21.17 0.49 -2.24
C THR A 249 -20.29 0.92 -3.40
N MET A 250 -20.91 1.52 -4.42
CA MET A 250 -20.27 2.02 -5.63
C MET A 250 -20.37 3.54 -5.62
N ILE A 251 -19.23 4.23 -5.65
CA ILE A 251 -19.14 5.69 -5.55
C ILE A 251 -18.60 6.23 -6.87
N TYR A 252 -19.43 6.97 -7.59
CA TYR A 252 -19.00 7.72 -8.77
C TYR A 252 -18.56 9.11 -8.39
N GLY A 253 -17.43 9.54 -8.94
CA GLY A 253 -16.92 10.89 -8.79
C GLY A 253 -16.20 11.39 -10.03
N GLN A 254 -15.79 12.65 -9.98
CA GLN A 254 -14.99 13.27 -11.03
C GLN A 254 -13.53 12.81 -10.93
N ARG A 255 -12.90 12.52 -12.07
CA ARG A 255 -11.45 12.31 -12.09
C ARG A 255 -10.72 13.55 -11.55
N PRO A 256 -9.60 13.39 -10.83
CA PRO A 256 -8.79 14.52 -10.40
C PRO A 256 -8.15 15.22 -11.60
N ASN A 257 -7.74 16.49 -11.41
CA ASN A 257 -6.94 17.28 -12.37
C ASN A 257 -7.59 17.51 -13.76
N LEU A 258 -8.93 17.56 -13.82
CA LEU A 258 -9.63 17.94 -15.05
C LEU A 258 -9.31 19.39 -15.45
N THR A 259 -9.18 19.63 -16.76
CA THR A 259 -9.12 21.01 -17.29
C THR A 259 -10.40 21.77 -16.94
N ALA A 260 -10.37 23.10 -16.95
CA ALA A 260 -11.55 23.93 -16.67
C ALA A 260 -12.73 23.60 -17.61
N ALA A 261 -12.45 23.32 -18.89
CA ALA A 261 -13.45 22.92 -19.88
C ALA A 261 -14.04 21.53 -19.58
N ALA A 262 -13.19 20.55 -19.27
CA ALA A 262 -13.63 19.20 -18.89
C ALA A 262 -14.45 19.22 -17.60
N SER A 263 -14.04 20.01 -16.61
CA SER A 263 -14.78 20.22 -15.36
C SER A 263 -16.16 20.82 -15.60
N LYS A 264 -16.29 21.81 -16.48
CA LYS A 264 -17.58 22.44 -16.83
C LYS A 264 -18.53 21.43 -17.48
N LEU A 265 -18.05 20.66 -18.45
CA LEU A 265 -18.85 19.61 -19.11
C LEU A 265 -19.29 18.53 -18.11
N THR A 266 -18.37 18.09 -17.25
CA THR A 266 -18.61 17.09 -16.21
C THR A 266 -19.70 17.55 -15.24
N ARG A 267 -19.72 18.83 -14.84
CA ARG A 267 -20.79 19.40 -14.00
C ARG A 267 -22.15 19.43 -14.71
N GLN A 268 -22.18 19.77 -16.00
CA GLN A 268 -23.44 19.76 -16.78
C GLN A 268 -24.02 18.35 -16.87
N LEU A 269 -23.17 17.34 -17.08
CA LEU A 269 -23.60 15.94 -17.11
C LEU A 269 -24.14 15.49 -15.75
N ILE A 270 -23.50 15.85 -14.64
CA ILE A 270 -23.95 15.48 -13.29
C ILE A 270 -25.36 16.04 -12.99
N GLN A 271 -25.70 17.21 -13.51
CA GLN A 271 -27.02 17.83 -13.33
C GLN A 271 -28.12 17.18 -14.18
N ALA A 272 -27.77 16.39 -15.19
CA ALA A 272 -28.76 15.70 -16.02
C ALA A 272 -29.27 14.44 -15.32
N SER A 273 -30.59 14.33 -15.12
CA SER A 273 -31.22 13.15 -14.49
C SER A 273 -30.90 11.85 -15.22
N SER A 274 -30.77 11.89 -16.55
CA SER A 274 -30.39 10.74 -17.38
C SER A 274 -29.00 10.17 -17.03
N THR A 275 -28.12 10.96 -16.42
CA THR A 275 -26.78 10.51 -16.02
C THR A 275 -26.88 9.51 -14.88
N VAL A 276 -27.75 9.74 -13.89
CA VAL A 276 -27.93 8.81 -12.77
C VAL A 276 -28.44 7.47 -13.28
N ASP A 277 -29.45 7.49 -14.15
CA ASP A 277 -30.01 6.28 -14.77
C ASP A 277 -28.96 5.50 -15.57
N GLN A 278 -28.14 6.23 -16.35
CA GLN A 278 -27.11 5.60 -17.18
C GLN A 278 -26.00 4.96 -16.35
N LEU A 279 -25.57 5.62 -15.27
CA LEU A 279 -24.55 5.07 -14.37
C LEU A 279 -25.08 3.90 -13.55
N ALA A 280 -26.33 3.97 -13.09
CA ALA A 280 -27.01 2.84 -12.48
C ALA A 280 -27.09 1.64 -13.45
N GLN A 281 -27.38 1.88 -14.72
CA GLN A 281 -27.40 0.83 -15.73
C GLN A 281 -26.00 0.22 -15.94
N PHE A 282 -24.93 1.01 -15.92
CA PHE A 282 -23.56 0.48 -16.00
C PHE A 282 -23.22 -0.42 -14.81
N ALA A 283 -23.61 -0.02 -13.60
CA ALA A 283 -23.45 -0.85 -12.40
C ALA A 283 -24.21 -2.18 -12.52
N LEU A 284 -25.46 -2.15 -12.99
CA LEU A 284 -26.26 -3.37 -13.19
C LEU A 284 -25.65 -4.31 -14.24
N GLN A 285 -25.17 -3.77 -15.37
CA GLN A 285 -24.49 -4.55 -16.39
C GLN A 285 -23.20 -5.19 -15.85
N ALA A 286 -22.43 -4.45 -15.04
CA ALA A 286 -21.21 -4.95 -14.43
C ALA A 286 -21.48 -6.05 -13.40
N LEU A 287 -22.53 -5.93 -12.58
CA LEU A 287 -22.97 -6.98 -11.66
C LEU A 287 -23.37 -8.26 -12.42
N ALA A 288 -24.12 -8.13 -13.52
CA ALA A 288 -24.48 -9.26 -14.38
C ALA A 288 -23.23 -9.93 -15.00
N GLN A 289 -22.22 -9.15 -15.40
CA GLN A 289 -20.93 -9.66 -15.87
C GLN A 289 -20.10 -10.34 -14.77
N CYS A 290 -20.31 -9.97 -13.50
CA CYS A 290 -19.80 -10.71 -12.35
C CYS A 290 -20.61 -11.96 -12.01
N GLN A 291 -21.70 -12.24 -12.74
CA GLN A 291 -22.63 -13.34 -12.46
C GLN A 291 -23.28 -13.24 -11.07
N VAL A 292 -23.50 -12.00 -10.60
CA VAL A 292 -24.11 -11.71 -9.29
C VAL A 292 -25.41 -10.94 -9.47
N GLY A 293 -26.47 -11.37 -8.79
CA GLY A 293 -27.75 -10.66 -8.70
C GLY A 293 -27.83 -9.74 -7.48
N TYR A 294 -28.93 -9.02 -7.32
CA TYR A 294 -29.17 -8.13 -6.19
C TYR A 294 -30.59 -8.32 -5.60
N THR A 295 -30.71 -7.99 -4.32
CA THR A 295 -31.98 -8.00 -3.55
C THR A 295 -32.46 -6.58 -3.22
N SER A 296 -31.55 -5.62 -3.21
CA SER A 296 -31.83 -4.18 -3.18
C SER A 296 -30.79 -3.45 -4.04
N PHE A 297 -31.20 -2.32 -4.61
CA PHE A 297 -30.34 -1.47 -5.43
C PHE A 297 -30.85 -0.03 -5.34
N ASP A 298 -30.12 0.80 -4.60
CA ASP A 298 -30.50 2.16 -4.30
C ASP A 298 -29.41 3.12 -4.82
N ALA A 299 -29.82 4.09 -5.63
CA ALA A 299 -28.96 5.14 -6.17
C ALA A 299 -29.30 6.47 -5.51
N VAL A 300 -28.32 7.06 -4.82
CA VAL A 300 -28.44 8.32 -4.10
C VAL A 300 -27.46 9.33 -4.68
N ALA A 301 -27.97 10.36 -5.34
CA ALA A 301 -27.16 11.50 -5.76
C ALA A 301 -26.65 12.24 -4.52
N ALA A 302 -25.40 12.68 -4.53
CA ALA A 302 -24.91 13.58 -3.51
C ALA A 302 -25.61 14.94 -3.65
N PRO A 303 -25.94 15.63 -2.53
CA PRO A 303 -26.54 16.97 -2.56
C PRO A 303 -25.63 18.01 -3.22
#